data_AF-A0A101D042-F1
#
_entry.id   AF-A0A101D042-F1
#
_cell.length_a   1.000
_cell.length_b   1.000
_cell.length_c   1.000
_cell.angle_alpha   90.00
_cell.angle_beta   90.00
_cell.angle_gamma   90.00
#
_symmetry.space_group_name_H-M   'P 1'
#
loop_
_entity.id
_entity.type
_entity.pdbx_description
1 polymer ?
#
loop_
_entity_poly.entity_id
_entity_poly.type
_entity_poly.pdbx_seq_one_letter_code
_entity_poly.pdbx_strand_id
1 'polypeptide(L)'
;MLTCRYAVTGPGTSGGVFYLARTLGSQLSAGEDCQELRASVGLHLLDFDLFTETAAEREQAIWRFEMRDERQPKISLGNVLQMSLIELNKADRLGLPEGPLRAWITFFKHWQEELTMANVAHEPVKRAMSRIRELSADEETRRLAFVRERALRDEVSLLNDARREEA
;
A
#
# COMPACT_ATOMS: atom_id res chain seq x y z
N MET A 1 7.02 18.56 10.52
CA MET A 1 6.48 17.24 10.91
C MET A 1 5.51 16.80 9.81
N LEU A 2 5.97 16.02 8.82
CA LEU A 2 5.09 15.50 7.77
C LEU A 2 4.20 14.42 8.39
N THR A 3 2.92 14.69 8.56
CA THR A 3 1.91 13.67 8.89
C THR A 3 1.62 12.86 7.64
N CYS A 4 2.37 11.78 7.42
CA CYS A 4 2.04 10.76 6.44
C CYS A 4 0.92 9.88 7.04
N ARG A 5 -0.34 10.21 6.77
CA ARG A 5 -1.48 9.34 7.09
C ARG A 5 -1.75 8.43 5.88
N TYR A 6 -1.50 7.13 6.04
CA TYR A 6 -1.79 6.12 5.03
C TYR A 6 -3.30 6.07 4.79
N ALA A 7 -3.73 6.36 3.56
CA ALA A 7 -5.11 6.14 3.11
C ALA A 7 -5.09 5.13 1.96
N VAL A 8 -5.26 3.85 2.30
CA VAL A 8 -5.55 2.79 1.32
C VAL A 8 -6.96 3.09 0.79
N THR A 9 -7.06 3.55 -0.45
CA THR A 9 -8.33 3.92 -1.10
C THR A 9 -8.54 3.02 -2.31
N GLY A 10 -9.75 2.47 -2.44
CA GLY A 10 -10.18 1.65 -3.57
C GLY A 10 -10.12 2.38 -4.92
N PRO A 11 -10.57 1.75 -6.02
CA PRO A 11 -10.05 1.94 -7.39
C PRO A 11 -10.34 3.31 -8.05
N GLY A 12 -10.86 4.32 -7.34
CA GLY A 12 -11.16 5.64 -7.88
C GLY A 12 -10.20 6.73 -7.36
N THR A 13 -9.60 7.48 -8.29
CA THR A 13 -8.81 8.70 -8.00
C THR A 13 -9.58 9.72 -7.14
N SER A 14 -10.90 9.77 -7.28
CA SER A 14 -11.80 10.64 -6.50
C SER A 14 -11.74 10.39 -4.99
N GLY A 15 -11.51 9.15 -4.55
CA GLY A 15 -11.36 8.82 -3.13
C GLY A 15 -10.08 9.44 -2.54
N GLY A 16 -8.96 9.30 -3.26
CA GLY A 16 -7.69 9.86 -2.84
C GLY A 16 -7.72 11.38 -2.72
N VAL A 17 -8.31 12.06 -3.72
CA VAL A 17 -8.50 13.51 -3.70
C VAL A 17 -9.40 13.93 -2.52
N PHE A 18 -10.49 13.20 -2.26
CA PHE A 18 -11.37 13.50 -1.13
C PHE A 18 -10.64 13.43 0.22
N TYR A 19 -9.88 12.36 0.48
CA TYR A 19 -9.15 12.23 1.75
C TYR A 19 -8.02 13.26 1.86
N LEU A 20 -7.37 13.60 0.76
CA LEU A 20 -6.34 14.63 0.74
C LEU A 20 -6.93 16.02 1.04
N ALA A 21 -8.04 16.38 0.40
CA ALA A 21 -8.76 17.62 0.66
C ALA A 21 -9.31 17.69 2.10
N ARG A 22 -9.86 16.59 2.62
CA ARG A 22 -10.29 16.48 4.03
C ARG A 22 -9.11 16.67 4.99
N THR A 23 -7.96 16.07 4.70
CA THR A 23 -6.75 16.23 5.51
C THR A 23 -6.33 17.69 5.57
N LEU A 24 -6.30 18.37 4.43
CA LEU A 24 -6.00 19.80 4.35
C LEU A 24 -7.02 20.64 5.14
N GLY A 25 -8.32 20.42 4.93
CA GLY A 25 -9.39 21.17 5.59
C GLY A 25 -9.47 20.94 7.10
N SER A 26 -9.01 19.79 7.59
CA SER A 26 -8.96 19.48 9.02
C SER A 26 -7.80 20.14 9.78
N GLN A 27 -6.88 20.82 9.08
CA GLN A 27 -5.73 21.46 9.73
C GLN A 27 -6.08 22.76 10.44
N LEU A 28 -7.13 23.45 10.00
CA LEU A 28 -7.55 24.74 10.54
C LEU A 28 -8.93 24.62 11.19
N SER A 29 -9.03 25.16 12.40
CA SER A 29 -10.27 25.43 13.12
C SER A 29 -10.85 26.78 12.69
N ALA A 30 -12.14 27.00 12.96
CA ALA A 30 -12.80 28.26 12.65
C ALA A 30 -12.10 29.44 13.36
N GLY A 31 -11.61 30.41 12.58
CA GLY A 31 -10.93 31.61 13.08
C GLY A 31 -9.39 31.55 13.08
N GLU A 32 -8.78 30.44 12.66
CA GLU A 32 -7.32 30.35 12.48
C GLU A 32 -6.86 30.94 11.14
N ASP A 33 -5.63 31.46 11.11
CA ASP A 33 -5.05 32.10 9.92
C ASP A 33 -4.73 31.06 8.83
N CYS A 34 -5.21 31.31 7.60
CA CYS A 34 -4.93 30.50 6.42
C CYS A 34 -3.43 30.42 6.10
N GLN A 35 -2.58 31.31 6.61
CA GLN A 35 -1.13 31.23 6.46
C GLN A 35 -0.49 30.08 7.27
N GLU A 36 -1.17 29.53 8.27
CA GLU A 36 -0.69 28.39 9.07
C GLU A 36 -0.91 27.03 8.38
N LEU A 37 -1.53 27.04 7.18
CA LEU A 37 -1.86 25.83 6.43
C LEU A 37 -0.57 25.10 6.01
N ARG A 38 -0.40 23.86 6.48
CA ARG A 38 0.79 23.05 6.16
C ARG A 38 0.57 22.26 4.87
N ALA A 39 1.67 22.11 4.12
CA ALA A 39 1.74 21.23 2.96
C ALA A 39 1.15 19.84 3.24
N SER A 40 0.15 19.45 2.43
CA SER A 40 -0.47 18.12 2.46
C SER A 40 -0.02 17.34 1.24
N VAL A 41 0.67 16.22 1.49
CA VAL A 41 1.14 15.30 0.45
C VAL A 41 0.41 13.97 0.60
N GLY A 42 -0.43 13.62 -0.38
CA GLY A 42 -1.02 12.30 -0.52
C GLY A 42 -0.09 11.37 -1.31
N LEU A 43 0.13 10.15 -0.82
CA LEU A 43 0.86 9.11 -1.54
C LEU A 43 -0.06 7.91 -1.76
N HIS A 44 -0.27 7.55 -3.02
CA HIS A 44 -1.13 6.45 -3.43
C HIS A 44 -0.29 5.39 -4.14
N LEU A 45 -0.42 4.15 -3.69
CA LEU A 45 0.19 2.99 -4.32
C LEU A 45 -0.92 2.21 -5.02
N LEU A 46 -0.80 2.00 -6.33
CA LEU A 46 -1.78 1.28 -7.14
C LEU A 46 -1.21 -0.08 -7.56
N ASP A 47 -2.00 -1.12 -7.41
CA ASP A 47 -1.69 -2.48 -7.87
C ASP A 47 -2.20 -2.78 -9.29
N PHE A 48 -2.66 -1.76 -10.01
CA PHE A 48 -3.10 -1.80 -11.41
C PHE A 48 -2.53 -0.63 -12.22
N ASP A 49 -2.56 -0.76 -13.55
CA ASP A 49 -2.13 0.28 -14.49
C ASP A 49 -3.34 1.20 -14.78
N LEU A 50 -3.30 2.44 -14.30
CA LEU A 50 -4.33 3.46 -14.43
C LEU A 50 -4.22 4.24 -15.75
N PHE A 51 -3.02 4.68 -16.13
CA PHE A 51 -2.81 5.53 -17.33
C PHE A 51 -2.22 4.70 -18.46
N THR A 52 -2.98 4.35 -19.49
CA THR A 52 -2.48 3.40 -20.51
C THR A 52 -2.73 3.84 -21.96
N GLU A 53 -3.34 5.00 -22.15
CA GLU A 53 -3.81 5.49 -23.45
C GLU A 53 -2.64 5.81 -24.37
N THR A 54 -1.64 6.53 -23.86
CA THR A 54 -0.48 6.97 -24.66
C THR A 54 0.78 6.16 -24.38
N ALA A 55 1.72 6.16 -25.34
CA ALA A 55 3.03 5.53 -25.14
C ALA A 55 3.79 6.14 -23.96
N ALA A 56 3.72 7.47 -23.83
CA ALA A 56 4.32 8.19 -22.71
C ALA A 56 3.72 7.77 -21.36
N GLU A 57 2.41 7.59 -21.29
CA GLU A 57 1.75 7.09 -20.07
C GLU A 57 2.16 5.66 -19.69
N ARG A 58 2.39 4.80 -20.69
CA ARG A 58 2.84 3.42 -20.46
C ARG A 58 4.28 3.33 -19.97
N GLU A 59 5.12 4.32 -20.28
CA GLU A 59 6.50 4.43 -19.82
C GLU A 59 6.67 5.27 -18.54
N GLN A 60 5.56 5.73 -17.95
CA GLN A 60 5.58 6.47 -16.70
C GLN A 60 4.79 5.73 -15.61
N ALA A 61 5.46 5.45 -14.50
CA ALA A 61 4.87 4.77 -13.33
C ALA A 61 4.69 5.67 -12.10
N ILE A 62 5.37 6.81 -12.07
CA ILE A 62 5.35 7.75 -10.95
C ILE A 62 4.72 9.05 -11.43
N TRP A 63 3.66 9.47 -10.75
CA TRP A 63 2.88 10.64 -11.10
C TRP A 63 2.85 11.62 -9.96
N ARG A 64 2.96 12.91 -10.28
CA ARG A 64 2.90 14.00 -9.31
C ARG A 64 1.92 15.07 -9.80
N PHE A 65 0.80 15.16 -9.10
CA PHE A 65 -0.25 16.13 -9.33
C PHE A 65 -0.14 17.26 -8.31
N GLU A 66 -0.15 18.50 -8.81
CA GLU A 66 -0.07 19.74 -8.04
C GLU A 66 -1.09 20.75 -8.57
N MET A 67 -1.43 21.74 -7.74
CA MET A 67 -2.25 22.87 -8.17
C MET A 67 -1.40 23.85 -8.98
N ARG A 68 -1.69 23.94 -10.27
CA ARG A 68 -0.97 24.77 -11.25
C ARG A 68 -1.95 25.65 -12.01
N ASP A 69 -1.45 26.78 -12.53
CA ASP A 69 -2.24 27.62 -13.42
C ASP A 69 -2.54 26.87 -14.73
N GLU A 70 -3.77 26.99 -15.22
CA GLU A 70 -4.24 26.28 -16.42
C GLU A 70 -3.51 26.74 -17.69
N ARG A 71 -3.27 28.05 -17.82
CA ARG A 71 -2.64 28.64 -19.02
C ARG A 71 -1.12 28.63 -18.92
N GLN A 72 -0.59 28.65 -17.70
CA GLN A 72 0.83 28.68 -17.39
C GLN A 72 1.21 27.54 -16.41
N PRO A 73 1.29 26.28 -16.87
CA PRO A 73 1.52 25.13 -15.98
C PRO A 73 2.83 25.16 -15.19
N LYS A 74 3.79 26.03 -15.55
CA LYS A 74 5.03 26.25 -14.77
C LYS A 74 4.78 27.02 -13.47
N ILE A 75 3.67 27.76 -13.38
CA ILE A 75 3.26 28.49 -12.19
C ILE A 75 2.44 27.53 -11.32
N SER A 76 2.94 27.26 -10.11
CA SER A 76 2.36 26.32 -9.15
C SER A 76 2.12 27.04 -7.82
N LEU A 77 1.06 26.66 -7.10
CA LEU A 77 0.85 27.06 -5.70
C LEU A 77 1.77 26.30 -4.73
N GLY A 78 2.77 25.58 -5.27
CA GLY A 78 3.77 24.85 -4.50
C GLY A 78 3.21 23.58 -3.88
N ASN A 79 3.81 23.15 -2.77
CA ASN A 79 3.51 21.86 -2.13
C ASN A 79 2.31 21.93 -1.16
N VAL A 80 1.48 22.97 -1.25
CA VAL A 80 0.31 23.13 -0.36
C VAL A 80 -0.60 21.91 -0.45
N LEU A 81 -0.87 21.46 -1.68
CA LEU A 81 -1.65 20.26 -1.96
C LEU A 81 -0.99 19.48 -3.11
N GLN A 82 -0.42 18.33 -2.76
CA GLN A 82 0.23 17.44 -3.72
C GLN A 82 -0.33 16.03 -3.59
N MET A 83 -0.62 15.40 -4.73
CA MET A 83 -0.95 13.98 -4.80
C MET A 83 0.09 13.26 -5.65
N SER A 84 0.77 12.28 -5.05
CA SER A 84 1.69 11.39 -5.72
C SER A 84 1.06 10.02 -5.91
N LEU A 85 1.08 9.49 -7.12
CA LEU A 85 0.62 8.13 -7.44
C LEU A 85 1.79 7.30 -7.96
N ILE A 86 1.87 6.05 -7.50
CA ILE A 86 2.85 5.07 -7.97
C ILE A 86 2.08 3.84 -8.44
N GLU A 87 2.14 3.56 -9.74
CA GLU A 87 1.61 2.33 -10.34
C GLU A 87 2.64 1.22 -10.18
N LEU A 88 2.45 0.35 -9.19
CA LEU A 88 3.45 -0.62 -8.77
C LEU A 88 3.83 -1.60 -9.88
N ASN A 89 2.86 -2.06 -10.67
CA ASN A 89 3.11 -2.99 -11.78
C ASN A 89 3.96 -2.34 -12.87
N LYS A 90 3.69 -1.08 -13.23
CA LYS A 90 4.52 -0.35 -14.17
C LYS A 90 5.91 -0.10 -13.61
N ALA A 91 5.99 0.35 -12.36
CA ALA A 91 7.26 0.71 -11.74
C ALA A 91 8.21 -0.49 -11.64
N ASP A 92 7.64 -1.66 -11.38
CA ASP A 92 8.35 -2.93 -11.36
C ASP A 92 8.79 -3.35 -12.77
N ARG A 93 7.87 -3.37 -13.75
CA ARG A 93 8.14 -3.72 -15.15
C ARG A 93 9.17 -2.81 -15.82
N LEU A 94 9.11 -1.51 -15.56
CA LEU A 94 10.02 -0.51 -16.12
C LEU A 94 11.40 -0.53 -15.46
N GLY A 95 11.55 -1.21 -14.31
CA GLY A 95 12.83 -1.38 -13.63
C GLY A 95 13.47 -0.04 -13.24
N LEU A 96 12.87 0.65 -12.26
CA LEU A 96 13.41 1.93 -11.77
C LEU A 96 14.90 1.86 -11.38
N PRO A 97 15.63 2.99 -11.43
CA PRO A 97 17.00 3.06 -10.95
C PRO A 97 17.15 2.56 -9.52
N GLU A 98 18.33 2.01 -9.19
CA GLU A 98 18.62 1.58 -7.82
C GLU A 98 18.45 2.72 -6.81
N GLY A 99 17.81 2.39 -5.68
CA GLY A 99 17.55 3.35 -4.63
C GLY A 99 16.42 2.93 -3.69
N PRO A 100 16.08 3.78 -2.71
CA PRO A 100 15.05 3.47 -1.71
C PRO A 100 13.70 3.14 -2.32
N LEU A 101 13.27 3.89 -3.33
CA LEU A 101 11.96 3.69 -3.96
C LEU A 101 11.86 2.34 -4.67
N ARG A 102 12.91 1.95 -5.42
CA ARG A 102 12.98 0.63 -6.05
C ARG A 102 12.90 -0.48 -5.01
N ALA A 103 13.62 -0.37 -3.90
CA ALA A 103 13.56 -1.35 -2.82
C ALA A 103 12.14 -1.49 -2.22
N TRP A 104 11.41 -0.38 -2.06
CA TRP A 104 10.02 -0.41 -1.61
C TRP A 104 9.09 -1.06 -2.64
N ILE A 105 9.25 -0.75 -3.94
CA ILE A 105 8.46 -1.39 -5.00
C ILE A 105 8.72 -2.89 -5.04
N THR A 106 9.99 -3.31 -5.01
CA THR A 106 10.38 -4.72 -4.98
C THR A 106 9.76 -5.42 -3.77
N PHE A 107 9.76 -4.79 -2.60
CA PHE A 107 9.07 -5.31 -1.43
C PHE A 107 7.56 -5.47 -1.66
N PHE A 108 6.86 -4.43 -2.10
CA PHE A 108 5.41 -4.53 -2.31
C PHE A 108 5.02 -5.59 -3.35
N LYS A 109 5.86 -5.84 -4.36
CA LYS A 109 5.58 -6.78 -5.44
C LYS A 109 6.07 -8.21 -5.19
N HIS A 110 7.20 -8.37 -4.51
CA HIS A 110 7.96 -9.62 -4.45
C HIS A 110 8.33 -10.05 -3.02
N TRP A 111 7.66 -9.57 -1.97
CA TRP A 111 8.02 -9.90 -0.58
C TRP A 111 8.03 -11.41 -0.25
N GLN A 112 7.32 -12.24 -1.02
CA GLN A 112 7.30 -13.70 -0.88
C GLN A 112 8.46 -14.40 -1.64
N GLU A 113 9.14 -13.70 -2.54
CA GLU A 113 10.23 -14.25 -3.34
C GLU A 113 11.56 -14.10 -2.61
N GLU A 114 12.03 -15.18 -2.00
CA GLU A 114 13.23 -15.14 -1.15
C GLU A 114 14.49 -14.65 -1.87
N LEU A 115 14.73 -15.12 -3.10
CA LEU A 115 15.90 -14.73 -3.89
C LEU A 115 15.87 -13.25 -4.28
N THR A 116 14.70 -12.74 -4.69
CA THR A 116 14.50 -11.34 -5.04
C THR A 116 14.74 -10.44 -3.82
N MET A 117 14.21 -10.83 -2.66
CA MET A 117 14.35 -10.08 -1.41
C MET A 117 15.75 -10.16 -0.79
N ALA A 118 16.52 -11.22 -1.04
CA ALA A 118 17.90 -11.34 -0.57
C ALA A 118 18.81 -10.25 -1.15
N ASN A 119 18.50 -9.76 -2.35
CA ASN A 119 19.25 -8.71 -3.03
C ASN A 119 18.88 -7.29 -2.55
N VAL A 120 17.84 -7.14 -1.71
CA VAL A 120 17.43 -5.82 -1.23
C VAL A 120 18.31 -5.39 -0.06
N ALA A 121 19.19 -4.42 -0.30
CA ALA A 121 20.11 -3.88 0.72
C ALA A 121 19.49 -2.79 1.61
N HIS A 122 18.32 -2.23 1.25
CA HIS A 122 17.75 -1.08 1.94
C HIS A 122 17.18 -1.46 3.33
N GLU A 123 17.83 -0.96 4.38
CA GLU A 123 17.56 -1.36 5.78
C GLU A 123 16.11 -1.18 6.26
N PRO A 124 15.40 -0.06 5.97
CA PRO A 124 13.99 0.09 6.33
C PRO A 124 13.09 -1.00 5.73
N VAL A 125 13.37 -1.44 4.51
CA VAL A 125 12.62 -2.51 3.84
C VAL A 125 12.92 -3.87 4.48
N LYS A 126 14.17 -4.14 4.87
CA LYS A 126 14.51 -5.36 5.61
C LYS A 126 13.75 -5.47 6.93
N ARG A 127 13.65 -4.36 7.69
CA ARG A 127 12.86 -4.33 8.92
C ARG A 127 11.37 -4.58 8.67
N ALA A 128 10.81 -3.96 7.65
CA ALA A 128 9.41 -4.19 7.26
C ALA A 128 9.17 -5.66 6.88
N MET A 129 10.09 -6.27 6.14
CA MET A 129 10.04 -7.69 5.76
C MET A 129 10.12 -8.61 6.99
N SER A 130 11.04 -8.39 7.92
CA SER A 130 11.13 -9.19 9.16
C SER A 130 9.80 -9.14 9.91
N ARG A 131 9.22 -7.94 10.03
CA ARG A 131 7.97 -7.74 10.75
C ARG A 131 6.80 -8.47 10.10
N ILE A 132 6.68 -8.44 8.78
CA ILE A 132 5.63 -9.18 8.07
C ILE A 132 5.81 -10.69 8.25
N ARG A 133 7.05 -11.20 8.12
CA ARG A 133 7.33 -12.63 8.31
C ARG A 133 6.95 -13.12 9.71
N GLU A 134 7.26 -12.35 10.75
CA GLU A 134 6.82 -12.65 12.11
C GLU A 134 5.30 -12.76 12.23
N LEU A 135 4.57 -11.78 11.66
CA LEU A 135 3.11 -11.75 11.72
C LEU A 135 2.48 -12.90 10.93
N SER A 136 2.98 -13.19 9.73
CA SER A 136 2.48 -14.28 8.88
C SER A 136 2.77 -15.66 9.48
N ALA A 137 3.93 -15.84 10.13
CA ALA A 137 4.26 -17.09 10.80
C ALA A 137 3.31 -17.40 11.97
N ASP A 138 2.92 -16.38 12.74
CA ASP A 138 1.94 -16.52 13.82
C ASP A 138 0.54 -16.90 13.29
N GLU A 139 0.10 -16.27 12.19
CA GLU A 139 -1.19 -16.58 11.57
C GLU A 139 -1.24 -18.01 11.00
N GLU A 140 -0.21 -18.44 10.27
CA GLU A 140 -0.14 -19.79 9.72
C GLU A 140 -0.05 -20.84 10.84
N THR A 141 0.70 -20.55 11.91
CA THR A 141 0.75 -21.40 13.10
C THR A 141 -0.64 -21.55 13.75
N ARG A 142 -1.38 -20.44 13.92
CA ARG A 142 -2.77 -20.46 14.42
C ARG A 142 -3.70 -21.25 13.51
N ARG A 143 -3.56 -21.09 12.19
CA ARG A 143 -4.36 -21.81 11.19
C ARG A 143 -4.12 -23.33 11.26
N LEU A 144 -2.86 -23.76 11.33
CA LEU A 144 -2.49 -25.18 11.44
C LEU A 144 -2.99 -25.81 12.74
N ALA A 145 -2.93 -25.09 13.86
CA ALA A 145 -3.47 -25.55 15.13
C ALA A 145 -5.00 -25.76 15.06
N PHE A 146 -5.73 -24.83 14.44
CA PHE A 146 -7.17 -24.94 14.22
C PHE A 146 -7.56 -26.14 13.35
N VAL A 147 -6.85 -26.36 12.24
CA VAL A 147 -7.08 -27.52 11.37
C VAL A 147 -6.85 -28.84 12.13
N ARG A 148 -5.78 -28.91 12.93
CA ARG A 148 -5.48 -30.09 13.75
C ARG A 148 -6.57 -30.37 14.78
N GLU A 149 -7.06 -29.35 15.46
CA GLU A 149 -8.15 -29.49 16.43
C GLU A 149 -9.44 -29.99 15.78
N ARG A 150 -9.77 -29.48 14.58
CA ARG A 150 -10.90 -29.95 13.80
C ARG A 150 -10.77 -31.44 13.42
N ALA A 151 -9.61 -31.85 12.91
CA ALA A 151 -9.36 -33.24 12.55
C ALA A 151 -9.57 -34.20 13.75
N LEU A 152 -9.10 -33.82 14.93
CA LEU A 152 -9.30 -34.61 16.16
C LEU A 152 -10.79 -34.70 16.57
N ARG A 153 -11.56 -33.62 16.41
CA ARG A 153 -13.00 -33.62 16.70
C ARG A 153 -13.80 -34.45 15.70
N ASP A 154 -13.43 -34.41 14.43
CA ASP A 154 -14.06 -35.20 13.38
C ASP A 154 -13.79 -36.70 13.60
N GLU A 155 -12.56 -37.08 13.96
CA GLU A 155 -12.19 -38.47 14.32
C GLU A 155 -12.99 -38.99 15.52
N VAL A 156 -13.14 -38.18 16.58
CA VAL A 156 -13.94 -38.55 17.76
C VAL A 156 -15.43 -38.66 17.44
N SER A 157 -15.96 -37.83 16.53
CA SER A 157 -17.37 -37.96 16.09
C SER A 157 -17.58 -39.27 15.33
N LEU A 158 -16.69 -39.59 14.37
CA LEU A 158 -16.77 -40.82 13.59
C LEU A 158 -16.74 -42.08 14.48
N LEU A 159 -15.88 -42.10 15.50
CA LEU A 159 -15.81 -43.20 16.47
C LEU A 159 -17.08 -43.31 17.33
N ASN A 160 -17.68 -42.19 17.72
CA ASN A 160 -18.90 -42.19 18.52
C ASN A 160 -20.14 -42.60 17.70
N ASP A 161 -20.20 -42.20 16.43
CA ASP A 161 -21.28 -42.58 15.52
C ASP A 161 -21.23 -44.09 15.21
N ALA A 162 -20.04 -44.64 14.95
CA ALA A 162 -19.86 -46.10 14.79
C ALA A 162 -20.31 -46.89 16.03
N ARG A 163 -20.02 -46.37 17.24
CA ARG A 163 -20.44 -47.01 18.50
C ARG A 163 -21.94 -46.92 18.78
N ARG A 164 -22.66 -46.00 18.13
CA ARG A 164 -24.12 -45.86 18.23
C ARG A 164 -24.88 -46.73 17.24
N GLU A 165 -24.28 -47.09 16.12
CA GLU A 165 -24.88 -47.99 15.13
C GLU A 165 -24.75 -49.48 15.49
N GLU A 166 -23.79 -49.84 16.37
CA GLU A 166 -23.60 -51.20 16.89
C GLU A 166 -24.46 -51.53 18.14
N ALA A 167 -25.27 -50.59 18.64
CA ALA A 167 -26.13 -50.74 19.82
C ALA A 167 -27.62 -50.84 19.44
#